data_AF-A0A961KEU8-F1
#
_entry.id   AF-A0A961KEU8-F1
#
_cell.length_a   1.000
_cell.length_b   1.000
_cell.length_c   1.000
_cell.angle_alpha   90.00
_cell.angle_beta   90.00
_cell.angle_gamma   90.00
#
_symmetry.space_group_name_H-M   'P 1'
#
loop_
_entity.id
_entity.type
_entity.pdbx_description
1 polymer ?
#
loop_
_entity_poly.entity_id
_entity_poly.type
_entity_poly.pdbx_seq_one_letter_code
_entity_poly.pdbx_strand_id
1 'polypeptide(L)'
;VLRFVHKMPYRFGAWQERASDTLRRGVGMCTTKTNLQVALLRAAGLEAGFVEIPMSTSVLGKLMPTGWLALQRPTVKHYFAAVKLGDRWHGCDSSYDYASYRIFLEMFPWMAHREEPVLTEGAPYIPAMEIQHLDLFDIQVTDSIIDEMGKKSRFQTRHFEALNTRVDRARGAHLRWGRAAEATATADEQEVRA
;
A
#
# COMPACT_ATOMS: atom_id res chain seq x y z
N VAL A 1 1.30 14.24 5.32
CA VAL A 1 2.27 13.25 4.77
C VAL A 1 1.58 11.99 4.24
N LEU A 2 0.74 11.28 5.03
CA LEU A 2 0.06 10.04 4.62
C LEU A 2 -0.61 10.12 3.24
N ARG A 3 -1.57 11.06 3.06
CA ARG A 3 -2.27 11.26 1.77
C ARG A 3 -1.33 11.53 0.59
N PHE A 4 -0.22 12.23 0.82
CA PHE A 4 0.75 12.54 -0.23
C PHE A 4 1.46 11.27 -0.72
N VAL A 5 1.96 10.44 0.19
CA VAL A 5 2.65 9.18 -0.17
C VAL A 5 1.65 8.14 -0.68
N HIS A 6 0.45 8.07 -0.10
CA HIS A 6 -0.61 7.16 -0.52
C HIS A 6 -0.94 7.32 -2.02
N LYS A 7 -1.06 8.56 -2.51
CA LYS A 7 -1.34 8.84 -3.94
C LYS A 7 -0.28 8.30 -4.91
N MET A 8 0.94 8.02 -4.46
CA MET A 8 1.99 7.47 -5.33
C MET A 8 1.66 6.04 -5.75
N PRO A 9 1.58 5.73 -7.05
CA PRO A 9 1.22 4.40 -7.50
C PRO A 9 2.09 3.29 -6.90
N TYR A 10 1.45 2.23 -6.43
CA TYR A 10 2.13 1.00 -6.05
C TYR A 10 2.86 0.40 -7.26
N ARG A 11 4.15 0.11 -7.12
CA ARG A 11 4.98 -0.57 -8.11
C ARG A 11 6.00 -1.47 -7.44
N PHE A 12 6.12 -2.70 -7.94
CA PHE A 12 7.21 -3.58 -7.55
C PHE A 12 8.53 -3.03 -8.11
N GLY A 13 9.60 -3.13 -7.31
CA GLY A 13 10.92 -2.63 -7.69
C GLY A 13 11.98 -3.08 -6.71
N ALA A 14 13.21 -2.60 -6.94
CA ALA A 14 14.28 -2.72 -5.97
C ALA A 14 13.86 -2.01 -4.68
N TRP A 15 14.03 -2.65 -3.53
CA TRP A 15 13.74 -2.00 -2.25
C TRP A 15 14.93 -1.20 -1.72
N GLN A 16 16.10 -1.34 -2.34
CA GLN A 16 17.35 -0.63 -2.00
C GLN A 16 17.34 0.82 -2.52
N GLU A 17 16.28 1.58 -2.21
CA GLU A 17 16.07 2.93 -2.74
C GLU A 17 16.04 3.97 -1.62
N ARG A 18 16.78 5.08 -1.81
CA ARG A 18 16.70 6.21 -0.87
C ARG A 18 15.31 6.82 -0.96
N ALA A 19 14.85 7.42 0.15
CA ALA A 19 13.61 8.18 0.19
C ALA A 19 13.53 9.21 -0.96
N SER A 20 14.62 9.91 -1.26
CA SER A 20 14.70 10.89 -2.34
C SER A 20 14.55 10.28 -3.74
N ASP A 21 14.95 9.03 -3.94
CA ASP A 21 14.78 8.34 -5.22
C ASP A 21 13.31 7.91 -5.41
N THR A 22 12.67 7.40 -4.36
CA THR A 22 11.21 7.14 -4.34
C THR A 22 10.44 8.43 -4.64
N LEU A 23 10.80 9.54 -4.00
CA LEU A 23 10.16 10.84 -4.20
C LEU A 23 10.28 11.31 -5.66
N ARG A 24 11.48 11.20 -6.25
CA ARG A 24 11.73 11.60 -7.65
C ARG A 24 10.94 10.75 -8.63
N ARG A 25 10.82 9.44 -8.38
CA ARG A 25 10.08 8.50 -9.24
C ARG A 25 8.57 8.62 -9.11
N GLY A 26 8.08 9.04 -7.94
CA GLY A 26 6.65 9.15 -7.65
C GLY A 26 5.91 7.81 -7.58
N VAL A 27 6.62 6.69 -7.47
CA VAL A 27 6.07 5.33 -7.39
C VAL A 27 6.90 4.49 -6.41
N GLY A 28 6.31 3.44 -5.85
CA GLY A 28 7.06 2.49 -5.02
C GLY A 28 6.21 1.38 -4.43
N MET A 29 6.84 0.47 -3.69
CA MET A 29 6.18 -0.58 -2.92
C MET A 29 6.15 -0.23 -1.42
N CYS A 30 5.57 -1.10 -0.59
CA CYS A 30 5.42 -0.89 0.86
C CYS A 30 6.73 -0.42 1.52
N THR A 31 7.86 -1.09 1.26
CA THR A 31 9.17 -0.71 1.83
C THR A 31 9.66 0.67 1.39
N THR A 32 9.66 0.96 0.08
CA THR A 32 10.21 2.22 -0.46
C THR A 32 9.31 3.42 -0.15
N LYS A 33 7.99 3.23 -0.16
CA LYS A 33 7.00 4.24 0.23
C LYS A 33 7.06 4.51 1.73
N THR A 34 7.23 3.48 2.55
CA THR A 34 7.47 3.63 3.99
C THR A 34 8.74 4.42 4.26
N ASN A 35 9.85 4.10 3.58
CA ASN A 35 11.11 4.85 3.72
C ASN A 35 10.93 6.34 3.42
N LEU A 36 10.23 6.66 2.33
CA LEU A 36 9.87 8.04 2.00
C LEU A 36 8.97 8.67 3.07
N GLN A 37 7.95 7.96 3.53
CA GLN A 37 6.99 8.48 4.49
C GLN A 37 7.64 8.81 5.83
N VAL A 38 8.48 7.92 6.38
CA VAL A 38 9.23 8.18 7.62
C VAL A 38 10.16 9.38 7.44
N ALA A 39 10.87 9.47 6.31
CA ALA A 39 11.74 10.62 6.04
C ALA A 39 10.95 11.95 6.00
N LEU A 40 9.78 11.97 5.36
CA LEU A 40 8.92 13.17 5.30
C LEU A 40 8.32 13.54 6.65
N LEU A 41 7.91 12.56 7.47
CA LEU A 41 7.42 12.80 8.83
C LEU A 41 8.52 13.41 9.72
N ARG A 42 9.71 12.82 9.70
CA ARG A 42 10.88 13.33 10.44
C ARG A 42 11.27 14.73 9.97
N ALA A 43 11.26 14.98 8.66
CA ALA A 43 11.52 16.31 8.10
C ALA A 43 10.47 17.36 8.52
N ALA A 44 9.25 16.93 8.86
CA ALA A 44 8.20 17.78 9.41
C ALA A 44 8.28 17.94 10.94
N GLY A 45 9.34 17.42 11.59
CA GLY A 45 9.53 17.51 13.04
C GLY A 45 8.76 16.48 13.86
N LEU A 46 8.19 15.44 13.23
CA LEU A 46 7.44 14.39 13.92
C LEU A 46 8.33 13.20 14.30
N GLU A 47 8.09 12.64 15.47
CA GLU A 47 8.68 11.36 15.89
C GLU A 47 8.04 10.25 15.06
N ALA A 48 8.85 9.59 14.22
CA ALA A 48 8.38 8.60 13.26
C ALA A 48 9.37 7.44 13.12
N GLY A 49 8.83 6.25 12.85
CA GLY A 49 9.60 5.02 12.70
C GLY A 49 8.94 4.03 11.76
N PHE A 50 9.50 2.83 11.72
CA PHE A 50 9.13 1.76 10.80
C PHE A 50 8.45 0.64 11.56
N VAL A 51 7.48 -0.02 10.94
CA VAL A 51 6.86 -1.24 11.46
C VAL A 51 6.95 -2.32 10.41
N GLU A 52 7.31 -3.53 10.84
CA GLU A 52 7.29 -4.75 10.04
C GLU A 52 6.20 -5.67 10.62
N ILE A 53 5.31 -6.17 9.76
CA ILE A 53 4.37 -7.23 10.13
C ILE A 53 4.45 -8.39 9.13
N PRO A 54 4.20 -9.63 9.56
CA PRO A 54 3.86 -10.69 8.62
C PRO A 54 2.50 -10.38 7.99
N MET A 55 2.41 -10.60 6.69
CA MET A 55 1.16 -10.53 5.95
C MET A 55 1.02 -11.79 5.10
N SER A 56 -0.17 -12.40 5.09
CA SER A 56 -0.43 -13.56 4.25
C SER A 56 -0.11 -13.26 2.79
N THR A 57 0.67 -14.12 2.13
CA THR A 57 0.99 -13.97 0.71
C THR A 57 -0.26 -14.03 -0.16
N SER A 58 -1.34 -14.67 0.30
CA SER A 58 -2.64 -14.67 -0.41
C SER A 58 -3.17 -13.26 -0.69
N VAL A 59 -2.84 -12.29 0.16
CA VAL A 59 -3.17 -10.86 0.00
C VAL A 59 -2.54 -10.30 -1.28
N LEU A 60 -1.37 -10.80 -1.69
CA LEU A 60 -0.73 -10.42 -2.96
C LEU A 60 -1.33 -11.12 -4.19
N GLY A 61 -2.33 -11.99 -4.04
CA GLY A 61 -2.80 -12.91 -5.07
C GLY A 61 -3.22 -12.25 -6.38
N LYS A 62 -4.00 -11.16 -6.33
CA LYS A 62 -4.40 -10.43 -7.56
C LYS A 62 -3.25 -9.63 -8.18
N LEU A 63 -2.26 -9.25 -7.36
CA LEU A 63 -1.08 -8.50 -7.78
C LEU A 63 0.03 -9.40 -8.35
N MET A 64 -0.01 -10.72 -8.10
CA MET A 64 1.00 -11.69 -8.51
C MET A 64 0.45 -12.81 -9.43
N PRO A 65 1.25 -13.35 -10.37
CA PRO A 65 0.88 -14.56 -11.10
C PRO A 65 0.71 -15.76 -10.16
N THR A 66 -0.29 -16.62 -10.41
CA THR A 66 -0.59 -17.79 -9.57
C THR A 66 0.60 -18.74 -9.42
N GLY A 67 1.34 -18.98 -10.50
CA GLY A 67 2.55 -19.82 -10.45
C GLY A 67 3.67 -19.23 -9.61
N TRP A 68 3.73 -17.90 -9.46
CA TRP A 68 4.70 -17.25 -8.57
C TRP A 68 4.21 -17.26 -7.13
N LEU A 69 2.91 -17.07 -6.91
CA LEU A 69 2.28 -17.15 -5.59
C LEU A 69 2.52 -18.53 -4.95
N ALA A 70 2.42 -19.61 -5.74
CA ALA A 70 2.66 -20.98 -5.28
C ALA A 70 4.12 -21.25 -4.84
N LEU A 71 5.07 -20.41 -5.26
CA LEU A 71 6.49 -20.53 -4.90
C LEU A 71 6.87 -19.61 -3.72
N GLN A 72 5.95 -18.78 -3.25
CA GLN A 72 6.20 -17.91 -2.10
C GLN A 72 6.01 -18.64 -0.78
N ARG A 73 6.66 -18.11 0.26
CA ARG A 73 6.35 -18.49 1.64
C ARG A 73 4.89 -18.15 1.96
N PRO A 74 4.28 -18.77 2.98
CA PRO A 74 2.91 -18.46 3.40
C PRO A 74 2.72 -16.99 3.78
N THR A 75 3.79 -16.33 4.23
CA THR A 75 3.80 -14.91 4.59
C THR A 75 4.91 -14.14 3.88
N VAL A 76 4.62 -12.87 3.60
CA VAL A 76 5.57 -11.84 3.18
C VAL A 76 5.73 -10.82 4.28
N LYS A 77 6.87 -10.14 4.30
CA LYS A 77 7.08 -8.98 5.16
C LYS A 77 6.37 -7.77 4.57
N HIS A 78 5.53 -7.12 5.38
CA HIS A 78 4.89 -5.86 5.04
C HIS A 78 5.47 -4.75 5.91
N TYR A 79 5.72 -3.60 5.29
CA TYR A 79 6.33 -2.45 5.95
C TYR A 79 5.39 -1.25 5.86
N PHE A 80 5.21 -0.56 6.98
CA PHE A 80 4.51 0.71 7.04
C PHE A 80 5.19 1.68 8.01
N ALA A 81 4.89 2.97 7.87
CA ALA A 81 5.40 3.99 8.78
C ALA A 81 4.52 4.06 10.03
N ALA A 82 5.12 4.40 11.16
CA ALA A 82 4.41 4.83 12.36
C ALA A 82 4.83 6.25 12.74
N VAL A 83 3.90 7.00 13.32
CA VAL A 83 4.12 8.34 13.85
C VAL A 83 3.59 8.38 15.28
N LYS A 84 4.27 9.09 16.16
CA LYS A 84 3.80 9.29 17.54
C LYS A 84 2.88 10.50 17.59
N LEU A 85 1.64 10.31 18.01
CA LEU A 85 0.66 11.38 18.25
C LEU A 85 0.26 11.33 19.72
N GLY A 86 0.44 12.42 20.44
CA GLY A 86 0.39 12.41 21.90
C GLY A 86 1.44 11.43 22.46
N ASP A 87 1.01 10.56 23.36
CA ASP A 87 1.89 9.58 24.02
C ASP A 87 1.88 8.19 23.37
N ARG A 88 1.28 8.04 22.18
CA ARG A 88 1.08 6.72 21.54
C ARG A 88 1.56 6.70 20.10
N TRP A 89 2.01 5.53 19.66
CA TRP A 89 2.33 5.26 18.26
C TRP A 89 1.09 4.93 17.44
N HIS A 90 0.99 5.53 16.26
CA HIS A 90 -0.07 5.28 15.29
C HIS A 90 0.55 4.84 13.96
N GLY A 91 0.18 3.65 13.49
CA GLY A 91 0.54 3.21 12.15
C GLY A 91 -0.16 4.07 11.09
N CYS A 92 0.57 4.39 10.04
CA CYS A 92 0.12 5.21 8.91
C CYS A 92 0.54 4.54 7.59
N ASP A 93 -0.08 3.41 7.29
CA ASP A 93 0.24 2.58 6.14
C ASP A 93 -0.15 3.25 4.81
N SER A 94 0.84 3.81 4.11
CA SER A 94 0.65 4.41 2.79
C SER A 94 0.90 3.44 1.63
N SER A 95 1.08 2.14 1.90
CA SER A 95 1.52 1.16 0.91
C SER A 95 0.64 1.12 -0.32
N TYR A 96 -0.67 1.28 -0.14
CA TYR A 96 -1.64 1.25 -1.21
C TYR A 96 -1.82 2.65 -1.80
N ASP A 97 -1.89 2.75 -3.13
CA ASP A 97 -2.61 3.85 -3.79
C ASP A 97 -4.05 3.45 -4.06
N TYR A 98 -4.94 4.40 -4.36
CA TYR A 98 -6.37 4.13 -4.63
C TYR A 98 -6.59 2.98 -5.62
N ALA A 99 -5.82 2.92 -6.71
CA ALA A 99 -6.03 1.88 -7.71
C ALA A 99 -5.60 0.51 -7.17
N SER A 100 -4.51 0.43 -6.41
CA SER A 100 -4.14 -0.81 -5.73
C SER A 100 -5.12 -1.19 -4.61
N TYR A 101 -5.62 -0.20 -3.87
CA TYR A 101 -6.57 -0.39 -2.77
C TYR A 101 -7.89 -0.98 -3.30
N ARG A 102 -8.37 -0.51 -4.44
CA ARG A 102 -9.57 -1.07 -5.10
C ARG A 102 -9.39 -2.53 -5.53
N ILE A 103 -8.18 -2.92 -5.94
CA ILE A 103 -7.87 -4.34 -6.19
C ILE A 103 -8.02 -5.14 -4.88
N PHE A 104 -7.58 -4.58 -3.74
CA PHE A 104 -7.76 -5.21 -2.42
C PHE A 104 -9.23 -5.29 -1.99
N LEU A 105 -10.05 -4.31 -2.33
CA LEU A 105 -11.49 -4.32 -2.03
C LEU A 105 -12.23 -5.47 -2.72
N GLU A 106 -11.72 -5.99 -3.83
CA GLU A 106 -12.32 -7.19 -4.44
C GLU A 106 -12.16 -8.45 -3.55
N MET A 107 -11.24 -8.43 -2.59
CA MET A 107 -11.06 -9.50 -1.60
C MET A 107 -11.68 -9.15 -0.24
N PHE A 108 -11.69 -7.87 0.12
CA PHE A 108 -12.18 -7.38 1.41
C PHE A 108 -13.17 -6.21 1.22
N PRO A 109 -14.39 -6.45 0.69
CA PRO A 109 -15.33 -5.37 0.38
C PRO A 109 -15.73 -4.52 1.59
N TRP A 110 -15.74 -5.11 2.79
CA TRP A 110 -16.05 -4.42 4.04
C TRP A 110 -15.04 -3.32 4.40
N MET A 111 -13.85 -3.32 3.81
CA MET A 111 -12.82 -2.28 3.96
C MET A 111 -13.04 -1.05 3.08
N ALA A 112 -14.15 -0.96 2.32
CA ALA A 112 -14.41 0.17 1.41
C ALA A 112 -14.39 1.53 2.12
N HIS A 113 -14.84 1.59 3.37
CA HIS A 113 -14.83 2.80 4.21
C HIS A 113 -13.41 3.33 4.53
N ARG A 114 -12.36 2.53 4.27
CA ARG A 114 -10.95 2.87 4.48
C ARG A 114 -10.22 3.24 3.19
N GLU A 115 -10.91 3.40 2.06
CA GLU A 115 -10.29 3.82 0.80
C GLU A 115 -9.61 5.19 0.91
N GLU A 116 -10.19 6.11 1.68
CA GLU A 116 -9.54 7.37 2.01
C GLU A 116 -8.59 7.15 3.21
N PRO A 117 -7.29 7.45 3.08
CA PRO A 117 -6.33 7.24 4.16
C PRO A 117 -6.42 8.35 5.20
N VAL A 118 -7.27 8.12 6.20
CA VAL A 118 -7.47 9.01 7.34
C VAL A 118 -6.74 8.46 8.57
N LEU A 119 -5.88 9.29 9.15
CA LEU A 119 -5.16 9.05 10.39
C LEU A 119 -5.50 10.18 11.36
N THR A 120 -5.92 9.84 12.58
CA THR A 120 -6.06 10.79 13.68
C THR A 120 -5.46 10.23 14.96
N GLU A 121 -5.29 11.08 15.97
CA GLU A 121 -4.99 10.58 17.31
C GLU A 121 -6.11 9.62 17.76
N GLY A 122 -5.70 8.44 18.22
CA GLY A 122 -6.60 7.35 18.59
C GLY A 122 -7.13 6.49 17.43
N ALA A 123 -6.87 6.87 16.17
CA ALA A 123 -7.32 6.10 15.01
C ALA A 123 -6.17 5.92 13.99
N PRO A 124 -5.35 4.86 14.15
CA PRO A 124 -4.32 4.52 13.18
C PRO A 124 -4.94 4.10 11.84
N TYR A 125 -4.17 4.21 10.75
CA TYR A 125 -4.54 3.75 9.42
C TYR A 125 -3.62 2.59 9.03
N ILE A 126 -4.09 1.35 9.19
CA ILE A 126 -3.27 0.15 8.94
C ILE A 126 -4.12 -0.95 8.29
N PRO A 127 -4.50 -0.81 6.99
CA PRO A 127 -5.36 -1.79 6.33
C PRO A 127 -4.85 -3.23 6.43
N ALA A 128 -3.52 -3.42 6.40
CA ALA A 128 -2.89 -4.74 6.50
C ALA A 128 -3.10 -5.44 7.86
N MET A 129 -3.26 -4.69 8.96
CA MET A 129 -3.56 -5.25 10.28
C MET A 129 -5.07 -5.46 10.47
N GLU A 130 -5.89 -4.53 9.97
CA GLU A 130 -7.36 -4.64 10.03
C GLU A 130 -7.85 -5.92 9.34
N ILE A 131 -7.31 -6.21 8.15
CA ILE A 131 -7.64 -7.43 7.40
C ILE A 131 -7.25 -8.71 8.15
N GLN A 132 -6.22 -8.63 8.99
CA GLN A 132 -5.75 -9.75 9.81
C GLN A 132 -6.41 -9.80 11.20
N HIS A 133 -7.37 -8.89 11.47
CA HIS A 133 -8.05 -8.75 12.76
C HIS A 133 -7.08 -8.58 13.95
N LEU A 134 -5.97 -7.88 13.73
CA LEU A 134 -4.97 -7.59 14.75
C LEU A 134 -5.30 -6.31 15.52
N ASP A 135 -4.78 -6.19 16.74
CA ASP A 135 -4.81 -4.93 17.49
C ASP A 135 -3.93 -3.89 16.77
N LEU A 136 -4.55 -2.81 16.29
CA LEU A 136 -3.89 -1.77 15.50
C LEU A 136 -2.81 -0.98 16.27
N PHE A 137 -2.75 -1.15 17.58
CA PHE A 137 -1.75 -0.53 18.43
C PHE A 137 -0.70 -1.51 18.97
N ASP A 138 -0.86 -2.81 18.72
CA ASP A 138 0.18 -3.81 18.97
C ASP A 138 1.20 -3.80 17.83
N ILE A 139 1.96 -2.70 17.76
CA ILE A 139 3.00 -2.47 16.77
C ILE A 139 4.36 -2.28 17.43
N GLN A 140 5.37 -2.90 16.84
CA GLN A 140 6.76 -2.72 17.24
C GLN A 140 7.42 -1.73 16.29
N VAL A 141 7.76 -0.55 16.81
CA VAL A 141 8.38 0.53 16.03
C VAL A 141 9.90 0.41 16.13
N THR A 142 10.57 0.42 14.97
CA THR A 142 12.04 0.52 14.87
C THR A 142 12.46 1.83 14.23
N ASP A 143 13.62 2.34 14.60
CA ASP A 143 14.16 3.60 14.08
C ASP A 143 14.68 3.49 12.65
N SER A 144 15.01 2.28 12.20
CA SER A 144 15.65 2.03 10.92
C SER A 144 15.32 0.65 10.35
N ILE A 145 15.23 0.57 9.03
CA ILE A 145 15.15 -0.67 8.25
C ILE A 145 16.36 -0.84 7.33
N ILE A 146 17.48 -0.18 7.64
CA ILE A 146 18.69 -0.21 6.81
C ILE A 146 19.20 -1.62 6.55
N ASP A 147 19.07 -2.52 7.52
CA ASP A 147 19.50 -3.91 7.38
C ASP A 147 18.64 -4.69 6.38
N GLU A 148 17.33 -4.43 6.34
CA GLU A 148 16.45 -5.00 5.30
C GLU A 148 16.78 -4.39 3.93
N MET A 149 16.93 -3.06 3.90
CA MET A 149 17.24 -2.32 2.68
C MET A 149 18.64 -2.60 2.15
N GLY A 150 19.55 -3.15 2.95
CA GLY A 150 20.89 -3.57 2.54
C GLY A 150 20.94 -4.96 1.90
N LYS A 151 19.89 -5.77 2.02
CA LYS A 151 19.87 -7.13 1.48
C LYS A 151 19.86 -7.11 -0.05
N LYS A 152 20.65 -7.98 -0.69
CA LYS A 152 20.59 -8.18 -2.14
C LYS A 152 19.23 -8.77 -2.55
N SER A 153 18.60 -8.16 -3.54
CA SER A 153 17.38 -8.73 -4.12
C SER A 153 17.70 -9.99 -4.90
N ARG A 154 16.87 -11.03 -4.72
CA ARG A 154 16.86 -12.22 -5.59
C ARG A 154 16.07 -11.97 -6.88
N PHE A 155 15.30 -10.88 -6.93
CA PHE A 155 14.55 -10.49 -8.11
C PHE A 155 15.41 -9.64 -9.04
N GLN A 156 15.25 -9.85 -10.34
CA GLN A 156 15.88 -9.07 -11.38
C GLN A 156 14.88 -8.05 -11.93
N THR A 157 15.35 -7.03 -12.66
CA THR A 157 14.48 -6.00 -13.25
C THR A 157 13.30 -6.59 -14.04
N ARG A 158 13.57 -7.59 -14.89
CA ARG A 158 12.53 -8.31 -15.65
C ARG A 158 11.44 -8.97 -14.79
N HIS A 159 11.78 -9.36 -13.56
CA HIS A 159 10.83 -9.93 -12.62
C HIS A 159 9.87 -8.86 -12.11
N PHE A 160 10.39 -7.67 -11.80
CA PHE A 160 9.56 -6.53 -11.40
C PHE A 160 8.67 -6.05 -12.56
N GLU A 161 9.19 -6.01 -13.79
CA GLU A 161 8.41 -5.67 -14.98
C GLU A 161 7.24 -6.63 -15.21
N ALA A 162 7.46 -7.93 -15.05
CA ALA A 162 6.40 -8.94 -15.17
C ALA A 162 5.30 -8.74 -14.11
N LEU A 163 5.67 -8.47 -12.86
CA LEU A 163 4.72 -8.15 -11.79
C LEU A 163 3.96 -6.85 -12.07
N ASN A 164 4.67 -5.80 -12.48
CA ASN A 164 4.09 -4.51 -12.78
C ASN A 164 3.13 -4.55 -13.97
N THR A 165 3.40 -5.38 -14.98
CA THR A 165 2.47 -5.63 -16.11
C THR A 165 1.13 -6.18 -15.61
N ARG A 166 1.14 -7.03 -14.58
CA ARG A 166 -0.09 -7.56 -13.98
C ARG A 166 -0.82 -6.51 -13.17
N VAL A 167 -0.10 -5.70 -12.39
CA VAL A 167 -0.66 -4.53 -11.70
C VAL A 167 -1.33 -3.59 -12.72
N ASP A 168 -0.70 -3.34 -13.87
CA ASP A 168 -1.26 -2.51 -14.93
C ASP A 168 -2.54 -3.09 -15.52
N ARG A 169 -2.58 -4.41 -15.76
CA ARG A 169 -3.80 -5.08 -16.22
C ARG A 169 -4.92 -5.01 -15.20
N ALA A 170 -4.63 -5.21 -13.92
CA ALA A 170 -5.61 -5.12 -12.85
C ALA A 170 -6.16 -3.68 -12.73
N ARG A 171 -5.28 -2.66 -12.73
CA ARG A 171 -5.67 -1.24 -12.77
C ARG A 171 -6.48 -0.88 -14.02
N GLY A 172 -6.05 -1.35 -15.19
CA GLY A 172 -6.73 -1.11 -16.45
C GLY A 172 -8.12 -1.76 -16.53
N ALA A 173 -8.32 -2.90 -15.86
CA ALA A 173 -9.64 -3.50 -15.71
C ALA A 173 -10.57 -2.60 -14.89
N HIS A 174 -10.08 -1.98 -13.81
CA HIS A 174 -10.86 -1.01 -13.03
C HIS A 174 -11.22 0.27 -13.81
N LEU A 175 -10.36 0.75 -14.71
CA LEU A 175 -10.71 1.89 -15.58
C LEU A 175 -11.88 1.58 -16.53
N ARG A 176 -12.04 0.32 -16.93
CA ARG A 176 -13.20 -0.11 -17.73
C ARG A 176 -14.48 -0.15 -16.91
N TRP A 177 -14.39 -0.50 -15.62
CA TRP A 177 -15.53 -0.57 -14.72
C TRP A 177 -16.02 0.82 -14.29
N GLY A 178 -15.12 1.78 -14.08
CA GLY A 178 -15.49 3.18 -13.84
C GLY A 178 -16.29 3.77 -15.00
N ARG A 179 -15.84 3.54 -16.24
CA ARG A 179 -16.58 3.97 -17.44
C ARG A 179 -17.91 3.23 -17.63
N ALA A 180 -17.99 1.95 -17.28
CA ALA A 180 -19.23 1.20 -17.34
C ALA A 180 -20.24 1.69 -16.28
N ALA A 181 -19.80 1.92 -15.05
CA ALA A 181 -20.65 2.45 -13.97
C ALA A 181 -21.10 3.89 -14.24
N GLU A 182 -20.23 4.75 -14.79
CA GLU A 182 -20.59 6.09 -15.26
C GLU A 182 -21.62 6.02 -16.40
N ALA A 183 -21.45 5.09 -17.35
CA ALA A 183 -22.40 4.90 -18.45
C ALA A 183 -23.79 4.42 -17.95
N THR A 184 -23.83 3.52 -16.97
CA THR A 184 -25.09 3.05 -16.36
C THR A 184 -25.78 4.16 -15.55
N ALA A 185 -25.02 4.94 -14.76
CA ALA A 185 -25.57 6.07 -14.02
C ALA A 185 -26.13 7.16 -14.93
N THR A 186 -25.48 7.45 -16.07
CA THR A 186 -26.01 8.39 -17.06
C THR A 186 -27.23 7.88 -17.82
N ALA A 187 -27.42 6.55 -17.91
CA ALA A 187 -28.59 5.95 -18.54
C ALA A 187 -29.81 6.02 -17.61
N ASP A 188 -29.63 5.68 -16.32
CA ASP A 188 -30.70 5.79 -15.31
C ASP A 188 -31.18 7.24 -15.13
N GLU A 189 -30.28 8.23 -15.18
CA GLU A 189 -30.66 9.65 -15.10
C GLU A 189 -31.45 10.16 -16.31
N GLN A 190 -31.29 9.53 -17.49
CA GLN A 190 -32.05 9.87 -18.69
C GLN A 190 -33.43 9.20 -18.71
N GLU A 191 -33.54 7.98 -18.18
CA GLU A 191 -34.79 7.23 -18.11
C GLU A 191 -35.76 7.80 -17.05
N VAL A 192 -35.24 8.38 -15.97
CA VAL A 192 -36.04 9.08 -14.93
C VAL A 192 -36.54 10.46 -15.38
N ARG A 193 -35.99 11.01 -16.48
CA ARG A 193 -36.34 12.34 -17.03
C ARG A 193 -37.19 12.30 -18.31
N ALA A 194 -37.53 11.11 -18.81
CA ALA A 194 -38.41 10.90 -19.95
C ALA A 194 -39.84 10.57 -19.50
#